data_AF-A0A945DWE0-F1
#
_entry.id   AF-A0A945DWE0-F1
#
_cell.length_a   1.000
_cell.length_b   1.000
_cell.length_c   1.000
_cell.angle_alpha   90.00
_cell.angle_beta   90.00
_cell.angle_gamma   90.00
#
_symmetry.space_group_name_H-M   'P 1'
#
loop_
_entity.id
_entity.type
_entity.pdbx_description
1 polymer ?
#
loop_
_entity_poly.entity_id
_entity_poly.type
_entity_poly.pdbx_seq_one_letter_code
_entity_poly.pdbx_strand_id
1 'polypeptide(L)'
;GAGVGETAIVEGLAQEVTKGNVPEILREKRVITLDLALMVAGTKYRGQFEERIKAVMDEIRRAKNIILFIDELHTIVGAGSAEGTMDASNIIKPALSRGEMQCVGATTINEYRKYIEKDAALERRFQSVKVEPPSIEDAIDILKGLRPRYEDHHKMDLTDAAVTAAVKLSDRYITGRFLPDKAIDIMDEAGARARIKAMTRPPEVKNLELAIEETRIKKEKAIKDQKFEEAASMRDEEKKAKEELENTLTEWKKSNEDARVKVDEDEIMYVVAKWTGIPLKRMGQGDVQKLLSMEKEISKIVIGQSLAVETLCKALRRSRADLKDPARPIGAFMMLGPTGVGKTLLAKSLAVNMFGDSKSLVQLDMSEYMEKFNVSRLVGSPPGYVGYEEGGQLTEKVRRNPYSVVLFDEVEKAHPDVMNMLLQILEEGKLTDSFGRLVDFRNTIILLTSNVGAERLKKGATMGFTAPDDEQDYERMKENLTEEAKKVFRPEFLNRFDDIVVFRSLGKEELTQILELELAKVEQRLAQRDLHFELDESARDLLRDKGYDPAYGARPMRRAVEKHLEDPMAEEIIRGNLREGETVAISAKDDKLVFIQKKTKAKGKGTKVSS
;
A
#
# COMPACT_ATOMS: atom_id res chain seq x y z
N GLY A 1 -23.43 10.30 -5.79
CA GLY A 1 -21.98 10.13 -6.04
C GLY A 1 -21.80 8.77 -6.69
N ALA A 2 -20.86 8.59 -7.63
CA ALA A 2 -20.79 7.34 -8.39
C ALA A 2 -20.77 6.10 -7.46
N GLY A 3 -21.66 5.14 -7.70
CA GLY A 3 -21.78 3.91 -6.91
C GLY A 3 -22.78 3.93 -5.74
N VAL A 4 -23.57 4.99 -5.53
CA VAL A 4 -24.62 5.00 -4.48
C VAL A 4 -25.95 4.36 -4.90
N GLY A 5 -26.09 3.94 -6.16
CA GLY A 5 -27.31 3.31 -6.68
C GLY A 5 -28.33 4.26 -7.32
N GLU A 6 -27.88 5.34 -7.96
CA GLU A 6 -28.78 6.32 -8.62
C GLU A 6 -29.68 5.66 -9.68
N THR A 7 -29.13 4.79 -10.54
CA THR A 7 -29.87 3.97 -11.51
C THR A 7 -30.87 3.03 -10.83
N ALA A 8 -30.47 2.40 -9.72
CA ALA A 8 -31.31 1.44 -8.99
C ALA A 8 -32.55 2.11 -8.36
N ILE A 9 -32.44 3.37 -7.92
CA ILE A 9 -33.59 4.15 -7.44
C ILE A 9 -34.62 4.34 -8.56
N VAL A 10 -34.16 4.60 -9.79
CA VAL A 10 -35.03 4.79 -10.95
C VAL A 10 -35.66 3.48 -11.42
N GLU A 11 -34.91 2.38 -11.37
CA GLU A 11 -35.48 1.03 -11.56
C GLU A 11 -36.56 0.72 -10.50
N GLY A 12 -36.32 1.10 -9.24
CA GLY A 12 -37.32 1.00 -8.17
C GLY A 12 -38.59 1.77 -8.48
N LEU A 13 -38.48 3.00 -8.98
CA LEU A 13 -39.63 3.79 -9.45
C LEU A 13 -40.40 3.05 -10.55
N ALA A 14 -39.71 2.48 -11.55
CA ALA A 14 -40.35 1.73 -12.62
C ALA A 14 -41.13 0.50 -12.10
N GLN A 15 -40.58 -0.20 -11.10
CA GLN A 15 -41.26 -1.31 -10.44
C GLN A 15 -42.52 -0.85 -9.69
N GLU A 16 -42.45 0.24 -8.92
CA GLU A 16 -43.62 0.76 -8.18
C GLU A 16 -44.71 1.27 -9.12
N VAL A 17 -44.35 1.91 -10.24
CA VAL A 17 -45.31 2.28 -11.30
C VAL A 17 -46.00 1.04 -11.86
N THR A 18 -45.25 -0.03 -12.12
CA THR A 18 -45.80 -1.30 -12.65
C THR A 18 -46.72 -1.99 -11.65
N LYS A 19 -46.39 -1.95 -10.35
CA LYS A 19 -47.23 -2.49 -9.28
C LYS A 19 -48.46 -1.62 -8.98
N GLY A 20 -48.52 -0.40 -9.49
CA GLY A 20 -49.60 0.56 -9.20
C GLY A 20 -49.47 1.25 -7.84
N ASN A 21 -48.31 1.12 -7.17
CA ASN A 21 -47.99 1.73 -5.88
C ASN A 21 -47.51 3.18 -6.04
N VAL A 22 -48.17 3.94 -6.91
CA VAL A 22 -47.82 5.33 -7.21
C VAL A 22 -49.09 6.19 -7.26
N PRO A 23 -48.98 7.51 -7.05
CA PRO A 23 -50.10 8.42 -7.27
C PRO A 23 -50.70 8.27 -8.67
N GLU A 24 -51.99 8.57 -8.82
CA GLU A 24 -52.74 8.40 -10.07
C GLU A 24 -52.06 9.07 -11.28
N ILE A 25 -51.42 10.22 -11.07
CA ILE A 25 -50.71 11.00 -12.11
C ILE A 25 -49.52 10.22 -12.71
N LEU A 26 -48.95 9.29 -11.95
CA LEU A 26 -47.82 8.45 -12.37
C LEU A 26 -48.26 7.06 -12.84
N ARG A 27 -49.54 6.70 -12.72
CA ARG A 27 -50.05 5.44 -13.27
C ARG A 27 -49.92 5.46 -14.79
N GLU A 28 -49.67 4.27 -15.36
CA GLU A 28 -49.49 4.04 -16.80
C GLU A 28 -48.32 4.82 -17.44
N LYS A 29 -47.49 5.48 -16.63
CA LYS A 29 -46.25 6.09 -17.10
C LYS A 29 -45.23 4.99 -17.44
N ARG A 30 -44.43 5.25 -18.46
CA ARG A 30 -43.34 4.39 -18.92
C ARG A 30 -42.02 5.08 -18.62
N VAL A 31 -41.18 4.45 -17.80
CA VAL A 31 -39.81 4.90 -17.58
C VAL A 31 -38.95 4.35 -18.71
N ILE A 32 -38.27 5.22 -19.45
CA ILE A 32 -37.43 4.86 -20.60
C ILE A 32 -36.04 5.46 -20.41
N THR A 33 -34.99 4.64 -20.51
CA THR A 33 -33.60 5.10 -20.45
C THR A 33 -33.14 5.60 -21.82
N LEU A 34 -32.49 6.76 -21.86
CA LEU A 34 -31.84 7.27 -23.07
C LEU A 34 -30.35 6.88 -23.08
N ASP A 35 -29.96 5.96 -23.95
CA ASP A 35 -28.57 5.60 -24.19
C ASP A 35 -27.95 6.50 -25.26
N LEU A 36 -27.08 7.42 -24.83
CA LEU A 36 -26.42 8.37 -25.72
C LEU A 36 -25.33 7.72 -26.57
N ALA A 37 -24.67 6.68 -26.08
CA ALA A 37 -23.65 5.97 -26.85
C ALA A 37 -24.28 5.32 -28.08
N LEU A 38 -25.46 4.71 -27.93
CA LEU A 38 -26.25 4.20 -29.06
C LEU A 38 -26.74 5.31 -30.00
N MET A 39 -27.08 6.49 -29.48
CA MET A 39 -27.48 7.62 -30.31
C MET A 39 -26.33 8.12 -31.20
N VAL A 40 -25.10 8.13 -30.68
CA VAL A 40 -23.89 8.50 -31.42
C VAL A 40 -23.45 7.38 -32.38
N ALA A 41 -23.64 6.11 -32.00
CA ALA A 41 -23.25 4.96 -32.81
C ALA A 41 -23.86 5.01 -34.22
N GLY A 42 -23.01 4.94 -35.24
CA GLY A 42 -23.43 4.99 -36.64
C GLY A 42 -23.79 6.38 -37.17
N THR A 43 -23.60 7.45 -36.39
CA THR A 43 -23.65 8.82 -36.91
C THR A 43 -22.27 9.22 -37.45
N LYS A 44 -22.23 9.69 -38.69
CA LYS A 44 -20.99 10.20 -39.32
C LYS A 44 -20.83 11.71 -39.16
N TYR A 45 -21.94 12.41 -38.91
CA TYR A 45 -22.01 13.86 -38.85
C TYR A 45 -22.85 14.29 -37.65
N ARG A 46 -22.48 15.41 -37.03
CA ARG A 46 -23.22 16.02 -35.91
C ARG A 46 -24.72 16.21 -36.20
N GLY A 47 -25.07 16.62 -37.43
CA GLY A 47 -26.47 16.80 -37.82
C GLY A 47 -27.32 15.52 -37.70
N GLN A 48 -26.74 14.35 -37.96
CA GLN A 48 -27.45 13.07 -37.83
C GLN A 48 -27.76 12.72 -36.38
N PHE A 49 -26.85 13.07 -35.47
CA PHE A 49 -27.09 12.93 -34.04
C PHE A 49 -28.21 13.87 -33.57
N GLU A 50 -28.18 15.13 -33.99
CA GLU A 50 -29.24 16.10 -33.67
C GLU A 50 -30.61 15.69 -34.23
N GLU A 51 -30.66 15.13 -35.44
CA GLU A 51 -31.91 14.58 -36.02
C GLU A 51 -32.47 13.41 -35.21
N ARG A 52 -31.61 12.49 -34.73
CA ARG A 52 -32.03 11.39 -33.87
C ARG A 52 -32.61 11.88 -32.55
N ILE A 53 -31.94 12.84 -31.90
CA ILE A 53 -32.44 13.45 -30.66
C ILE A 53 -33.78 14.15 -30.91
N LYS A 54 -33.93 14.90 -32.01
CA LYS A 54 -35.22 15.51 -32.38
C LYS A 54 -36.33 14.47 -32.56
N ALA A 55 -36.05 13.36 -33.25
CA ALA A 55 -37.02 12.27 -33.43
C ALA A 55 -37.46 11.66 -32.08
N VAL A 56 -36.52 11.44 -31.16
CA VAL A 56 -36.82 10.97 -29.80
C VAL A 56 -37.71 11.97 -29.06
N MET A 57 -37.39 13.27 -29.14
CA MET A 57 -38.17 14.32 -28.49
C MET A 57 -39.60 14.45 -29.05
N ASP A 58 -39.77 14.29 -30.36
CA ASP A 58 -41.10 14.29 -31.00
C ASP A 58 -41.94 13.09 -30.54
N GLU A 59 -41.33 11.91 -30.37
CA GLU A 59 -42.00 10.73 -29.84
C GLU A 59 -42.44 10.92 -28.39
N ILE A 60 -41.55 11.46 -27.54
CA ILE A 60 -41.87 11.78 -26.13
C ILE A 60 -43.07 12.72 -26.04
N ARG A 61 -43.09 13.76 -26.89
CA ARG A 61 -44.16 14.76 -26.94
C ARG A 61 -45.50 14.17 -27.37
N ARG A 62 -45.50 13.19 -28.28
CA ARG A 62 -46.71 12.49 -28.76
C ARG A 62 -47.24 11.52 -27.71
N ALA A 63 -46.36 10.75 -27.09
CA ALA A 63 -46.74 9.70 -26.15
C ALA A 63 -47.34 10.27 -24.84
N LYS A 64 -46.80 11.38 -24.30
CA LYS A 64 -47.21 12.06 -23.05
C LYS A 64 -47.21 11.20 -21.77
N ASN A 65 -46.97 9.90 -21.88
CA ASN A 65 -46.85 8.98 -20.75
C ASN A 65 -45.41 8.52 -20.50
N ILE A 66 -44.40 9.19 -21.08
CA ILE A 66 -42.99 8.80 -20.92
C ILE A 66 -42.33 9.65 -19.83
N ILE A 67 -41.58 8.98 -18.96
CA ILE A 67 -40.57 9.57 -18.06
C ILE A 67 -39.21 9.14 -18.58
N LEU A 68 -38.39 10.09 -19.01
CA LEU A 68 -37.07 9.79 -19.55
C LEU A 68 -36.02 9.70 -18.44
N PHE A 69 -35.23 8.65 -18.40
CA PHE A 69 -34.07 8.54 -17.51
C PHE A 69 -32.76 8.77 -18.28
N ILE A 70 -31.87 9.57 -17.69
CA ILE A 70 -30.58 9.94 -18.25
C ILE A 70 -29.51 9.76 -17.17
N ASP A 71 -28.72 8.69 -17.24
CA ASP A 71 -27.80 8.28 -16.17
C ASP A 71 -26.62 9.26 -15.98
N GLU A 72 -26.15 9.86 -17.08
CA GLU A 72 -25.08 10.85 -17.07
C GLU A 72 -25.57 12.16 -17.68
N LEU A 73 -26.46 12.87 -16.97
CA LEU A 73 -27.15 14.06 -17.51
C LEU A 73 -26.16 15.11 -18.06
N HIS A 74 -24.97 15.23 -17.47
CA HIS A 74 -23.95 16.19 -17.88
C HIS A 74 -23.41 15.95 -19.30
N THR A 75 -23.46 14.72 -19.81
CA THR A 75 -22.96 14.37 -21.16
C THR A 75 -23.80 15.01 -22.27
N ILE A 76 -25.10 15.17 -22.03
CA ILE A 76 -26.05 15.81 -22.95
C ILE A 76 -25.84 17.32 -23.05
N VAL A 77 -25.37 17.92 -21.96
CA VAL A 77 -25.29 19.37 -21.78
C VAL A 77 -24.01 19.96 -22.41
N GLY A 78 -23.06 19.11 -22.80
CA GLY A 78 -21.82 19.52 -23.43
C GLY A 78 -20.87 20.18 -22.44
N ALA A 79 -19.78 19.49 -22.11
CA ALA A 79 -18.61 20.11 -21.52
C ALA A 79 -18.06 21.13 -22.53
N GLY A 80 -18.28 22.42 -22.31
CA GLY A 80 -17.84 23.50 -23.18
C GLY A 80 -16.31 23.68 -23.25
N SER A 81 -15.53 22.63 -23.54
CA SER A 81 -14.06 22.67 -23.56
C SER A 81 -13.43 21.54 -24.38
N ALA A 82 -13.86 21.32 -25.63
CA ALA A 82 -13.04 20.72 -26.68
C ALA A 82 -13.81 20.74 -28.01
N GLU A 83 -13.14 21.11 -29.10
CA GLU A 83 -13.65 20.92 -30.46
C GLU A 83 -13.94 19.43 -30.70
N GLY A 84 -15.22 19.02 -30.61
CA GLY A 84 -15.64 17.66 -30.96
C GLY A 84 -16.76 17.02 -30.15
N THR A 85 -17.21 17.61 -29.03
CA THR A 85 -18.33 17.04 -28.26
C THR A 85 -19.69 17.39 -28.86
N MET A 86 -20.54 16.37 -29.05
CA MET A 86 -21.90 16.52 -29.59
C MET A 86 -22.84 17.06 -28.48
N ASP A 87 -23.13 18.36 -28.51
CA ASP A 87 -24.01 19.04 -27.54
C ASP A 87 -25.49 19.00 -27.96
N ALA A 88 -26.37 18.46 -27.12
CA ALA A 88 -27.81 18.36 -27.32
C ALA A 88 -28.62 19.36 -26.45
N SER A 89 -27.96 20.21 -25.68
CA SER A 89 -28.58 21.14 -24.73
C SER A 89 -29.59 22.08 -25.39
N ASN A 90 -29.31 22.54 -26.62
CA ASN A 90 -30.17 23.44 -27.38
C ASN A 90 -31.53 22.82 -27.76
N ILE A 91 -31.61 21.49 -27.89
CA ILE A 91 -32.86 20.78 -28.23
C ILE A 91 -33.69 20.53 -26.96
N ILE A 92 -33.01 20.26 -25.84
CA ILE A 92 -33.65 19.81 -24.60
C ILE A 92 -34.12 20.97 -23.72
N LYS A 93 -33.35 22.08 -23.64
CA LYS A 93 -33.73 23.27 -22.86
C LYS A 93 -35.14 23.80 -23.15
N PRO A 94 -35.57 23.92 -24.43
CA PRO A 94 -36.94 24.35 -24.74
C PRO A 94 -38.00 23.34 -24.30
N ALA A 95 -37.75 22.04 -24.45
CA ALA A 95 -38.71 20.99 -24.09
C ALA A 95 -38.90 20.86 -22.58
N LEU A 96 -37.81 20.95 -21.80
CA LEU A 96 -37.87 21.05 -20.34
C LEU A 96 -38.62 22.31 -19.89
N SER A 97 -38.37 23.45 -20.55
CA SER A 97 -39.02 24.71 -20.18
C SER A 97 -40.51 24.74 -20.44
N ARG A 98 -41.00 24.00 -21.45
CA ARG A 98 -42.43 23.86 -21.73
C ARG A 98 -43.10 22.73 -20.94
N GLY A 99 -42.35 21.95 -20.16
CA GLY A 99 -42.86 20.77 -19.45
C GLY A 99 -43.29 19.64 -20.40
N GLU A 100 -42.83 19.64 -21.65
CA GLU A 100 -43.16 18.63 -22.65
C GLU A 100 -42.33 17.35 -22.48
N MET A 101 -41.20 17.47 -21.79
CA MET A 101 -40.29 16.40 -21.46
C MET A 101 -40.22 16.28 -19.94
N GLN A 102 -40.71 15.15 -19.42
CA GLN A 102 -40.50 14.77 -18.03
C GLN A 102 -39.28 13.86 -17.96
N CYS A 103 -38.25 14.24 -17.19
CA CYS A 103 -37.05 13.42 -17.08
C CYS A 103 -36.47 13.37 -15.66
N VAL A 104 -35.75 12.29 -15.39
CA VAL A 104 -34.89 12.10 -14.23
C VAL A 104 -33.46 12.00 -14.76
N GLY A 105 -32.58 12.86 -14.25
CA GLY A 105 -31.16 12.83 -14.58
C GLY A 105 -30.33 12.44 -13.37
N ALA A 106 -29.40 11.51 -13.56
CA ALA A 106 -28.36 11.19 -12.58
C ALA A 106 -27.06 11.93 -12.95
N THR A 107 -26.28 12.30 -11.93
CA THR A 107 -25.04 13.06 -12.09
C THR A 107 -24.29 13.10 -10.76
N THR A 108 -22.96 13.14 -10.82
CA THR A 108 -22.17 13.36 -9.60
C THR A 108 -22.24 14.82 -9.15
N ILE A 109 -21.98 15.09 -7.87
CA ILE A 109 -21.93 16.47 -7.32
C ILE A 109 -20.92 17.33 -8.10
N ASN A 110 -19.78 16.75 -8.47
CA ASN A 110 -18.73 17.48 -9.20
C ASN A 110 -19.18 17.87 -10.61
N GLU A 111 -19.83 16.95 -11.33
CA GLU A 111 -20.39 17.23 -12.66
C GLU A 111 -21.57 18.18 -12.61
N TYR A 112 -22.44 18.05 -11.61
CA TYR A 112 -23.53 19.00 -11.36
C TYR A 112 -22.99 20.42 -11.24
N ARG A 113 -22.02 20.65 -10.34
CA ARG A 113 -21.38 21.96 -10.14
C ARG A 113 -20.69 22.49 -11.40
N LYS A 114 -20.07 21.59 -12.17
CA LYS A 114 -19.28 21.97 -13.34
C LYS A 114 -20.16 22.32 -14.55
N TYR A 115 -21.26 21.60 -14.76
CA TYR A 115 -22.02 21.64 -16.01
C TYR A 115 -23.48 22.10 -15.86
N ILE A 116 -24.15 21.78 -14.75
CA ILE A 116 -25.58 22.07 -14.57
C ILE A 116 -25.78 23.38 -13.80
N GLU A 117 -25.11 23.54 -12.67
CA GLU A 117 -25.23 24.73 -11.80
C GLU A 117 -24.76 26.01 -12.49
N LYS A 118 -23.79 25.92 -13.41
CA LYS A 118 -23.32 27.08 -14.17
C LYS A 118 -24.27 27.50 -15.30
N ASP A 119 -25.21 26.64 -15.69
CA ASP A 119 -26.19 26.93 -16.74
C ASP A 119 -27.53 27.34 -16.13
N ALA A 120 -27.78 28.66 -16.12
CA ALA A 120 -28.96 29.24 -15.50
C ALA A 120 -30.30 28.80 -16.12
N ALA A 121 -30.30 28.21 -17.32
CA ALA A 121 -31.51 27.67 -17.94
C ALA A 121 -31.82 26.26 -17.42
N LEU A 122 -30.78 25.44 -17.17
CA LEU A 122 -30.95 24.08 -16.65
C LEU A 122 -31.14 24.07 -15.13
N GLU A 123 -30.38 24.89 -14.40
CA GLU A 123 -30.48 25.01 -12.94
C GLU A 123 -31.91 25.35 -12.49
N ARG A 124 -32.61 26.23 -13.23
CA ARG A 124 -34.01 26.61 -12.94
C ARG A 124 -35.06 25.59 -13.38
N ARG A 125 -34.66 24.47 -13.98
CA ARG A 125 -35.56 23.44 -14.53
C ARG A 125 -35.39 22.09 -13.87
N PHE A 126 -34.23 21.84 -13.26
CA PHE A 126 -34.02 20.67 -12.43
C PHE A 126 -34.24 21.00 -10.96
N GLN A 127 -34.92 20.08 -10.27
CA GLN A 127 -34.91 20.04 -8.81
C GLN A 127 -33.81 19.05 -8.39
N SER A 128 -32.84 19.51 -7.60
CA SER A 128 -31.78 18.64 -7.10
C SER A 128 -32.31 17.78 -5.94
N VAL A 129 -32.11 16.47 -6.06
CA VAL A 129 -32.37 15.50 -4.99
C VAL A 129 -31.02 14.88 -4.63
N LYS A 130 -30.55 15.12 -3.40
CA LYS A 130 -29.26 14.59 -2.95
C LYS A 130 -29.44 13.14 -2.52
N VAL A 131 -28.70 12.24 -3.17
CA VAL A 131 -28.61 10.83 -2.80
C VAL A 131 -27.36 10.62 -1.97
N GLU A 132 -27.57 10.35 -0.69
CA GLU A 132 -26.49 9.97 0.23
C GLU A 132 -26.15 8.48 0.06
N PRO A 133 -24.89 8.07 0.31
CA PRO A 133 -24.56 6.66 0.41
C PRO A 133 -25.39 5.99 1.53
N PRO A 134 -25.79 4.72 1.34
CA PRO A 134 -26.50 3.97 2.38
C PRO A 134 -25.64 3.81 3.64
N SER A 135 -26.30 3.67 4.78
CA SER A 135 -25.62 3.31 6.02
C SER A 135 -25.01 1.90 5.91
N ILE A 136 -24.12 1.53 6.83
CA ILE A 136 -23.55 0.18 6.89
C ILE A 136 -24.66 -0.88 7.02
N GLU A 137 -25.69 -0.60 7.82
CA GLU A 137 -26.81 -1.53 8.03
C GLU A 137 -27.65 -1.68 6.76
N ASP A 138 -28.01 -0.56 6.12
CA ASP A 138 -28.77 -0.58 4.86
C ASP A 138 -27.98 -1.28 3.74
N ALA A 139 -26.67 -1.04 3.65
CA ALA A 139 -25.81 -1.67 2.67
C ALA A 139 -25.72 -3.19 2.88
N ILE A 140 -25.70 -3.67 4.12
CA ILE A 140 -25.76 -5.12 4.41
C ILE A 140 -27.05 -5.72 3.89
N ASP A 141 -28.19 -5.05 4.10
CA ASP A 141 -29.48 -5.55 3.64
C ASP A 141 -29.62 -5.49 2.12
N ILE A 142 -29.05 -4.46 1.46
CA ILE A 142 -28.90 -4.41 0.00
C ILE A 142 -28.12 -5.63 -0.51
N LEU A 143 -26.96 -5.93 0.08
CA LEU A 143 -26.14 -7.08 -0.35
C LEU A 143 -26.86 -8.41 -0.09
N LYS A 144 -27.59 -8.57 1.02
CA LYS A 144 -28.44 -9.75 1.26
C LYS A 144 -29.52 -9.91 0.20
N GLY A 145 -30.13 -8.81 -0.25
CA GLY A 145 -31.10 -8.83 -1.34
C GLY A 145 -30.50 -9.23 -2.70
N LEU A 146 -29.24 -8.86 -2.94
CA LEU A 146 -28.51 -9.21 -4.17
C LEU A 146 -27.87 -10.60 -4.13
N ARG A 147 -27.59 -11.12 -2.94
CA ARG A 147 -26.88 -12.40 -2.69
C ARG A 147 -27.37 -13.56 -3.57
N PRO A 148 -28.68 -13.87 -3.70
CA PRO A 148 -29.12 -15.02 -4.50
C PRO A 148 -28.65 -14.98 -5.95
N ARG A 149 -28.62 -13.78 -6.57
CA ARG A 149 -28.16 -13.61 -7.96
C ARG A 149 -26.68 -13.93 -8.11
N TYR A 150 -25.85 -13.48 -7.17
CA TYR A 150 -24.40 -13.73 -7.19
C TYR A 150 -24.05 -15.19 -6.81
N GLU A 151 -24.77 -15.79 -5.87
CA GLU A 151 -24.65 -17.21 -5.52
C GLU A 151 -24.92 -18.10 -6.74
N ASP A 152 -26.00 -17.82 -7.48
CA ASP A 152 -26.35 -18.57 -8.68
C ASP A 152 -25.37 -18.34 -9.84
N HIS A 153 -24.94 -17.09 -10.04
CA HIS A 153 -23.99 -16.72 -11.10
C HIS A 153 -22.62 -17.38 -10.92
N HIS A 154 -22.06 -17.33 -9.71
CA HIS A 154 -20.73 -17.88 -9.41
C HIS A 154 -20.74 -19.32 -8.91
N LYS A 155 -21.92 -19.94 -8.75
CA LYS A 155 -22.07 -21.25 -8.11
C LYS A 155 -21.36 -21.28 -6.76
N MET A 156 -21.76 -20.37 -5.88
CA MET A 156 -21.21 -20.22 -4.53
C MET A 156 -22.31 -20.16 -3.48
N ASP A 157 -21.94 -20.42 -2.22
CA ASP A 157 -22.77 -20.16 -1.04
C ASP A 157 -22.05 -19.13 -0.16
N LEU A 158 -22.60 -17.92 -0.09
CA LEU A 158 -22.07 -16.81 0.71
C LEU A 158 -22.52 -16.97 2.16
N THR A 159 -21.62 -16.84 3.12
CA THR A 159 -22.04 -16.77 4.53
C THR A 159 -22.55 -15.37 4.90
N ASP A 160 -23.43 -15.25 5.90
CA ASP A 160 -23.86 -13.94 6.41
C ASP A 160 -22.69 -13.11 6.96
N ALA A 161 -21.69 -13.81 7.51
CA ALA A 161 -20.43 -13.21 7.94
C ALA A 161 -19.66 -12.61 6.76
N ALA A 162 -19.60 -13.30 5.61
CA ALA A 162 -18.96 -12.78 4.40
C ALA A 162 -19.65 -11.51 3.88
N VAL A 163 -20.99 -11.50 3.83
CA VAL A 163 -21.75 -10.30 3.42
C VAL A 163 -21.48 -9.12 4.34
N THR A 164 -21.54 -9.36 5.66
CA THR A 164 -21.25 -8.34 6.67
C THR A 164 -19.81 -7.83 6.56
N ALA A 165 -18.85 -8.73 6.34
CA ALA A 165 -17.45 -8.40 6.15
C ALA A 165 -17.22 -7.59 4.87
N ALA A 166 -17.90 -7.91 3.76
CA ALA A 166 -17.78 -7.19 2.50
C ALA A 166 -18.13 -5.72 2.70
N VAL A 167 -19.22 -5.41 3.41
CA VAL A 167 -19.61 -4.03 3.72
C VAL A 167 -18.64 -3.38 4.69
N LYS A 168 -18.39 -3.99 5.86
CA LYS A 168 -17.56 -3.35 6.91
C LYS A 168 -16.12 -3.14 6.48
N LEU A 169 -15.52 -4.13 5.80
CA LEU A 169 -14.12 -4.04 5.35
C LEU A 169 -13.99 -3.11 4.15
N SER A 170 -14.90 -3.15 3.18
CA SER A 170 -14.88 -2.18 2.08
C SER A 170 -15.05 -0.76 2.58
N ASP A 171 -15.91 -0.54 3.57
CA ASP A 171 -16.09 0.77 4.15
C ASP A 171 -14.87 1.29 4.89
N ARG A 172 -14.26 0.41 5.69
CA ARG A 172 -13.06 0.75 6.47
C ARG A 172 -11.84 0.99 5.60
N TYR A 173 -11.62 0.17 4.57
CA TYR A 173 -10.34 0.09 3.85
C TYR A 173 -10.37 0.63 2.42
N ILE A 174 -11.55 0.77 1.80
CA ILE A 174 -11.71 1.33 0.45
C ILE A 174 -12.46 2.67 0.56
N THR A 175 -11.72 3.72 0.88
CA THR A 175 -12.25 5.07 1.14
C THR A 175 -12.55 5.87 -0.12
N GLY A 176 -11.93 5.52 -1.26
CA GLY A 176 -12.13 6.21 -2.54
C GLY A 176 -13.41 5.85 -3.29
N ARG A 177 -14.26 4.97 -2.73
CA ARG A 177 -15.51 4.52 -3.32
C ARG A 177 -16.64 4.52 -2.28
N PHE A 178 -17.88 4.56 -2.75
CA PHE A 178 -19.06 4.60 -1.90
C PHE A 178 -19.73 3.23 -1.79
N LEU A 179 -20.42 3.01 -0.67
CA LEU A 179 -21.38 1.91 -0.55
C LEU A 179 -22.61 2.20 -1.45
N PRO A 180 -23.34 1.17 -1.90
CA PRO A 180 -23.06 -0.26 -1.71
C PRO A 180 -22.09 -0.85 -2.75
N ASP A 181 -21.79 -0.12 -3.83
CA ASP A 181 -21.01 -0.57 -4.99
C ASP A 181 -19.70 -1.28 -4.65
N LYS A 182 -18.84 -0.64 -3.84
CA LYS A 182 -17.56 -1.25 -3.42
C LYS A 182 -17.70 -2.60 -2.70
N ALA A 183 -18.81 -2.81 -1.97
CA ALA A 183 -19.05 -4.04 -1.25
C ALA A 183 -19.60 -5.14 -2.19
N ILE A 184 -20.41 -4.75 -3.18
CA ILE A 184 -20.91 -5.64 -4.24
C ILE A 184 -19.72 -6.17 -5.04
N ASP A 185 -18.80 -5.30 -5.47
CA ASP A 185 -17.60 -5.69 -6.22
C ASP A 185 -16.74 -6.69 -5.46
N ILE A 186 -16.55 -6.50 -4.14
CA ILE A 186 -15.78 -7.42 -3.31
C ILE A 186 -16.46 -8.79 -3.21
N MET A 187 -17.78 -8.80 -3.03
CA MET A 187 -18.58 -10.02 -2.98
C MET A 187 -18.52 -10.78 -4.32
N ASP A 188 -18.56 -10.05 -5.44
CA ASP A 188 -18.45 -10.57 -6.80
C ASP A 188 -17.07 -11.20 -7.06
N GLU A 189 -15.98 -10.47 -6.80
CA GLU A 189 -14.61 -11.00 -7.00
C GLU A 189 -14.31 -12.17 -6.06
N ALA A 190 -14.80 -12.15 -4.82
CA ALA A 190 -14.64 -13.27 -3.90
C ALA A 190 -15.31 -14.54 -4.44
N GLY A 191 -16.52 -14.41 -4.99
CA GLY A 191 -17.22 -15.51 -5.65
C GLY A 191 -16.48 -16.05 -6.86
N ALA A 192 -16.08 -15.17 -7.78
CA ALA A 192 -15.33 -15.53 -8.98
C ALA A 192 -14.02 -16.24 -8.63
N ARG A 193 -13.28 -15.72 -7.66
CA ARG A 193 -12.01 -16.31 -7.19
C ARG A 193 -12.23 -17.68 -6.57
N ALA A 194 -13.19 -17.83 -5.66
CA ALA A 194 -13.47 -19.10 -4.99
C ALA A 194 -13.84 -20.17 -6.02
N ARG A 195 -14.63 -19.81 -7.04
CA ARG A 195 -14.98 -20.69 -8.15
C ARG A 195 -13.77 -21.13 -8.97
N ILE A 196 -12.91 -20.19 -9.37
CA ILE A 196 -11.67 -20.48 -10.13
C ILE A 196 -10.74 -21.41 -9.33
N LYS A 197 -10.60 -21.16 -8.02
CA LYS A 197 -9.77 -21.99 -7.13
C LYS A 197 -10.31 -23.43 -7.05
N ALA A 198 -11.62 -23.61 -6.95
CA ALA A 198 -12.25 -24.92 -6.98
C ALA A 198 -12.11 -25.64 -8.34
N MET A 199 -12.07 -24.89 -9.44
CA MET A 199 -11.82 -25.40 -10.80
C MET A 199 -10.34 -25.70 -11.10
N THR A 200 -9.45 -25.62 -10.12
CA THR A 200 -8.05 -26.02 -10.30
C THR A 200 -7.94 -27.55 -10.27
N ARG A 201 -7.23 -28.12 -11.25
CA ARG A 201 -7.03 -29.57 -11.35
C ARG A 201 -6.33 -30.13 -10.09
N PRO A 202 -6.70 -31.32 -9.58
CA PRO A 202 -6.03 -31.95 -8.46
C PRO A 202 -4.52 -32.12 -8.74
N PRO A 203 -3.65 -32.05 -7.72
CA PRO A 203 -2.22 -32.27 -7.89
C PRO A 203 -1.88 -33.65 -8.49
N GLU A 204 -2.74 -34.65 -8.25
CA GLU A 204 -2.67 -36.00 -8.83
C GLU A 204 -2.67 -35.98 -10.37
N VAL A 205 -3.45 -35.09 -11.00
CA VAL A 205 -3.47 -34.94 -12.46
C VAL A 205 -2.11 -34.53 -13.00
N LYS A 206 -1.44 -33.58 -12.33
CA LYS A 206 -0.10 -33.13 -12.71
C LYS A 206 0.93 -34.25 -12.55
N ASN A 207 0.81 -35.06 -11.50
CA ASN A 207 1.69 -36.20 -11.27
C ASN A 207 1.51 -37.28 -12.34
N LEU A 208 0.27 -37.58 -12.73
CA LEU A 208 -0.04 -38.51 -13.82
C LEU A 208 0.48 -38.01 -15.17
N GLU A 209 0.31 -36.72 -15.48
CA GLU A 209 0.87 -36.10 -16.70
C GLU A 209 2.40 -36.24 -16.76
N LEU A 210 3.10 -36.00 -15.64
CA LEU A 210 4.55 -36.19 -15.55
C LEU A 210 4.95 -37.67 -15.70
N ALA A 211 4.24 -38.59 -15.06
CA ALA A 211 4.52 -40.02 -15.15
C ALA A 211 4.32 -40.56 -16.58
N ILE A 212 3.28 -40.10 -17.29
CA ILE A 212 3.03 -40.43 -18.69
C ILE A 212 4.20 -39.94 -19.56
N GLU A 213 4.66 -38.70 -19.33
CA GLU A 213 5.77 -38.12 -20.09
C GLU A 213 7.08 -38.88 -19.87
N GLU A 214 7.42 -39.20 -18.62
CA GLU A 214 8.60 -40.01 -18.30
C GLU A 214 8.54 -41.38 -18.95
N THR A 215 7.37 -42.03 -18.90
CA THR A 215 7.15 -43.36 -19.48
C THR A 215 7.26 -43.30 -21.01
N ARG A 216 6.76 -42.23 -21.63
CA ARG A 216 6.90 -41.97 -23.07
C ARG A 216 8.37 -41.86 -23.49
N ILE A 217 9.16 -41.08 -22.76
CA ILE A 217 10.60 -40.90 -23.04
C ILE A 217 11.34 -42.25 -22.88
N LYS A 218 11.06 -43.00 -21.81
CA LYS A 218 11.66 -44.32 -21.58
C LYS A 218 11.30 -45.30 -22.71
N LYS A 219 10.04 -45.30 -23.16
CA LYS A 219 9.56 -46.13 -24.26
C LYS A 219 10.26 -45.81 -25.58
N GLU A 220 10.37 -44.52 -25.94
CA GLU A 220 11.08 -44.10 -27.16
C GLU A 220 12.56 -44.50 -27.13
N LYS A 221 13.19 -44.42 -25.96
CA LYS A 221 14.56 -44.89 -25.78
C LYS A 221 14.68 -46.41 -25.96
N ALA A 222 13.78 -47.20 -25.35
CA ALA A 222 13.75 -48.65 -25.51
C ALA A 222 13.55 -49.08 -26.98
N ILE A 223 12.71 -48.34 -27.73
CA ILE A 223 12.53 -48.56 -29.18
C ILE A 223 13.82 -48.29 -29.95
N LYS A 224 14.52 -47.17 -29.66
CA LYS A 224 15.82 -46.85 -30.28
C LYS A 224 16.88 -47.90 -29.99
N ASP A 225 16.88 -48.44 -28.77
CA ASP A 225 17.81 -49.46 -28.31
C ASP A 225 17.40 -50.90 -28.75
N GLN A 226 16.35 -51.03 -29.59
CA GLN A 226 15.80 -52.30 -30.09
C GLN A 226 15.34 -53.28 -28.98
N LYS A 227 14.99 -52.76 -27.80
CA LYS A 227 14.48 -53.52 -26.68
C LYS A 227 12.96 -53.60 -26.72
N PHE A 228 12.44 -54.45 -27.60
CA PHE A 228 11.01 -54.49 -27.92
C PHE A 228 10.11 -54.94 -26.76
N GLU A 229 10.56 -55.85 -25.89
CA GLU A 229 9.79 -56.28 -24.70
C GLU A 229 9.66 -55.15 -23.67
N GLU A 230 10.77 -54.45 -23.36
CA GLU A 230 10.75 -53.28 -22.46
C GLU A 230 9.83 -52.17 -23.01
N ALA A 231 9.90 -51.92 -24.33
CA ALA A 231 9.03 -50.94 -24.99
C ALA A 231 7.54 -51.35 -24.95
N ALA A 232 7.23 -52.65 -25.04
CA ALA A 232 5.86 -53.14 -24.91
C ALA A 232 5.31 -52.96 -23.48
N SER A 233 6.12 -53.27 -22.45
CA SER A 233 5.76 -53.03 -21.05
C SER A 233 5.48 -51.55 -20.78
N MET A 234 6.37 -50.66 -21.24
CA MET A 234 6.21 -49.21 -21.06
C MET A 234 5.00 -48.66 -21.84
N ARG A 235 4.64 -49.25 -22.99
CA ARG A 235 3.43 -48.90 -23.73
C ARG A 235 2.18 -49.22 -22.92
N ASP A 236 2.15 -50.39 -22.27
CA ASP A 236 1.00 -50.82 -21.48
C ASP A 236 0.90 -50.00 -20.18
N GLU A 237 2.02 -49.64 -19.55
CA GLU A 237 2.08 -48.68 -18.43
C GLU A 237 1.58 -47.28 -18.83
N GLU A 238 2.03 -46.74 -19.96
CA GLU A 238 1.57 -45.44 -20.48
C GLU A 238 0.06 -45.47 -20.76
N LYS A 239 -0.45 -46.57 -21.34
CA LYS A 239 -1.88 -46.74 -21.61
C LYS A 239 -2.68 -46.73 -20.31
N LYS A 240 -2.24 -47.48 -19.30
CA LYS A 240 -2.89 -47.54 -17.99
C LYS A 240 -2.90 -46.17 -17.29
N ALA A 241 -1.77 -45.46 -17.31
CA ALA A 241 -1.67 -44.12 -16.73
C ALA A 241 -2.56 -43.10 -17.46
N LYS A 242 -2.74 -43.21 -18.79
CA LYS A 242 -3.69 -42.40 -19.55
C LYS A 242 -5.14 -42.69 -19.20
N GLU A 243 -5.50 -43.97 -19.05
CA GLU A 243 -6.85 -44.37 -18.61
C GLU A 243 -7.14 -43.85 -17.19
N GLU A 244 -6.17 -43.93 -16.28
CA GLU A 244 -6.28 -43.39 -14.92
C GLU A 244 -6.41 -41.86 -14.90
N LEU A 245 -5.64 -41.16 -15.74
CA LEU A 245 -5.77 -39.71 -15.94
C LEU A 245 -7.16 -39.32 -16.46
N GLU A 246 -7.67 -40.04 -17.46
CA GLU A 246 -8.99 -39.79 -18.04
C GLU A 246 -10.11 -40.04 -17.04
N ASN A 247 -10.03 -41.13 -16.26
CA ASN A 247 -10.97 -41.40 -15.17
C ASN A 247 -10.94 -40.30 -14.10
N THR A 248 -9.74 -39.92 -13.65
CA THR A 248 -9.55 -38.86 -12.64
C THR A 248 -10.12 -37.53 -13.12
N LEU A 249 -9.87 -37.15 -14.37
CA LEU A 249 -10.42 -35.93 -14.97
C LEU A 249 -11.95 -35.99 -15.11
N THR A 250 -12.51 -37.17 -15.39
CA THR A 250 -13.94 -37.35 -15.58
C THR A 250 -14.70 -37.31 -14.24
N GLU A 251 -14.16 -37.96 -13.22
CA GLU A 251 -14.66 -37.89 -11.84
C GLU A 251 -14.55 -36.46 -11.29
N TRP A 252 -13.41 -35.82 -11.50
CA TRP A 252 -13.22 -34.42 -11.11
C TRP A 252 -14.23 -33.50 -11.78
N LYS A 253 -14.43 -33.58 -13.10
CA LYS A 253 -15.44 -32.78 -13.82
C LYS A 253 -16.84 -33.00 -13.27
N LYS A 254 -17.25 -34.26 -13.08
CA LYS A 254 -18.56 -34.60 -12.50
C LYS A 254 -18.74 -34.06 -11.08
N SER A 255 -17.69 -34.09 -10.27
CA SER A 255 -17.74 -33.56 -8.90
C SER A 255 -17.81 -32.03 -8.85
N ASN A 256 -17.37 -31.32 -9.91
CA ASN A 256 -17.22 -29.86 -9.92
C ASN A 256 -18.30 -29.09 -10.72
N GLU A 257 -19.09 -29.76 -11.57
CA GLU A 257 -20.15 -29.11 -12.37
C GLU A 257 -21.19 -28.42 -11.47
N ASP A 258 -21.71 -29.14 -10.47
CA ASP A 258 -22.76 -28.64 -9.56
C ASP A 258 -22.28 -28.24 -8.16
N ALA A 259 -21.01 -28.48 -7.83
CA ALA A 259 -20.48 -28.14 -6.51
C ALA A 259 -20.55 -26.63 -6.29
N ARG A 260 -21.26 -26.19 -5.26
CA ARG A 260 -21.22 -24.80 -4.81
C ARG A 260 -20.00 -24.58 -3.92
N VAL A 261 -19.27 -23.50 -4.16
CA VAL A 261 -18.09 -23.15 -3.34
C VAL A 261 -18.52 -22.26 -2.19
N LYS A 262 -18.14 -22.61 -0.97
CA LYS A 262 -18.42 -21.77 0.20
C LYS A 262 -17.52 -20.52 0.18
N VAL A 263 -18.13 -19.34 0.32
CA VAL A 263 -17.43 -18.05 0.47
C VAL A 263 -17.71 -17.50 1.87
N ASP A 264 -16.65 -17.45 2.67
CA ASP A 264 -16.68 -16.95 4.05
C ASP A 264 -15.92 -15.62 4.20
N GLU A 265 -15.78 -15.17 5.44
CA GLU A 265 -15.09 -13.92 5.78
C GLU A 265 -13.63 -13.91 5.28
N ASP A 266 -12.92 -15.05 5.28
CA ASP A 266 -11.52 -15.11 4.90
C ASP A 266 -11.31 -14.84 3.40
N GLU A 267 -12.23 -15.31 2.56
CA GLU A 267 -12.22 -15.03 1.13
C GLU A 267 -12.44 -13.54 0.84
N ILE A 268 -13.37 -12.90 1.57
CA ILE A 268 -13.60 -11.45 1.49
C ILE A 268 -12.35 -10.68 1.93
N MET A 269 -11.77 -11.03 3.08
CA MET A 269 -10.56 -10.39 3.60
C MET A 269 -9.40 -10.50 2.62
N TYR A 270 -9.26 -11.63 1.93
CA TYR A 270 -8.24 -11.80 0.90
C TYR A 270 -8.43 -10.83 -0.27
N VAL A 271 -9.66 -10.70 -0.78
CA VAL A 271 -9.97 -9.80 -1.90
C VAL A 271 -9.71 -8.36 -1.52
N VAL A 272 -10.21 -7.91 -0.35
CA VAL A 272 -9.97 -6.55 0.13
C VAL A 272 -8.46 -6.31 0.33
N ALA A 273 -7.74 -7.28 0.88
CA ALA A 273 -6.28 -7.19 1.06
C ALA A 273 -5.53 -7.03 -0.27
N LYS A 274 -5.95 -7.77 -1.30
CA LYS A 274 -5.37 -7.68 -2.64
C LYS A 274 -5.67 -6.34 -3.31
N TRP A 275 -6.88 -5.79 -3.15
CA TRP A 275 -7.27 -4.50 -3.71
C TRP A 275 -6.53 -3.32 -3.09
N THR A 276 -6.39 -3.37 -1.77
CA THR A 276 -5.88 -2.25 -0.98
C THR A 276 -4.39 -2.36 -0.69
N GLY A 277 -3.78 -3.54 -0.90
CA GLY A 277 -2.44 -3.86 -0.42
C GLY A 277 -2.36 -4.07 1.09
N ILE A 278 -3.50 -4.04 1.79
CA ILE A 278 -3.60 -4.08 3.23
C ILE A 278 -3.68 -5.53 3.71
N PRO A 279 -2.70 -6.07 4.46
CA PRO A 279 -2.82 -7.41 5.00
C PRO A 279 -3.94 -7.44 6.06
N LEU A 280 -5.10 -7.98 5.67
CA LEU A 280 -6.26 -8.07 6.55
C LEU A 280 -6.33 -9.34 7.37
N LYS A 281 -5.50 -10.36 7.08
CA LYS A 281 -5.54 -11.65 7.79
C LYS A 281 -5.67 -11.43 9.31
N ARG A 282 -6.58 -12.17 9.95
CA ARG A 282 -6.57 -12.31 11.41
C ARG A 282 -5.15 -12.69 11.79
N MET A 283 -4.55 -12.00 12.77
CA MET A 283 -3.16 -12.23 13.14
C MET A 283 -2.95 -13.73 13.32
N GLY A 284 -2.15 -14.32 12.44
CA GLY A 284 -1.67 -15.67 12.67
C GLY A 284 -0.77 -15.62 13.91
N GLN A 285 -0.56 -16.77 14.55
CA GLN A 285 0.44 -16.88 15.62
C GLN A 285 1.79 -16.27 15.22
N GLY A 286 2.16 -16.32 13.93
CA GLY A 286 3.37 -15.71 13.39
C GLY A 286 3.43 -14.18 13.45
N ASP A 287 2.31 -13.45 13.32
CA ASP A 287 2.32 -11.98 13.35
C ASP A 287 2.43 -11.45 14.78
N VAL A 288 1.77 -12.13 15.73
CA VAL A 288 1.93 -11.87 17.17
C VAL A 288 3.37 -12.15 17.59
N GLN A 289 3.93 -13.29 17.17
CA GLN A 289 5.29 -13.65 17.50
C GLN A 289 6.30 -12.64 16.93
N LYS A 290 6.10 -12.19 15.68
CA LYS A 290 6.91 -11.11 15.08
C LYS A 290 6.86 -9.82 15.89
N LEU A 291 5.67 -9.39 16.31
CA LEU A 291 5.49 -8.19 17.12
C LEU A 291 6.19 -8.31 18.48
N LEU A 292 6.12 -9.49 19.10
CA LEU A 292 6.80 -9.79 20.36
C LEU A 292 8.33 -9.85 20.22
N SER A 293 8.83 -10.32 19.07
CA SER A 293 10.28 -10.36 18.78
C SER A 293 10.84 -9.06 18.22
N MET A 294 9.98 -8.13 17.78
CA MET A 294 10.37 -6.90 17.08
C MET A 294 11.37 -6.06 17.86
N GLU A 295 11.16 -5.93 19.17
CA GLU A 295 12.07 -5.20 20.07
C GLU A 295 13.49 -5.78 19.99
N LYS A 296 13.61 -7.10 20.11
CA LYS A 296 14.89 -7.82 20.02
C LYS A 296 15.54 -7.68 18.64
N GLU A 297 14.77 -7.78 17.56
CA GLU A 297 15.30 -7.65 16.20
C GLU A 297 15.78 -6.23 15.89
N ILE A 298 15.03 -5.22 16.32
CA ILE A 298 15.43 -3.82 16.15
C ILE A 298 16.67 -3.49 17.00
N SER A 299 16.76 -3.99 18.24
CA SER A 299 17.91 -3.75 19.12
C SER A 299 19.23 -4.33 18.62
N LYS A 300 19.21 -5.33 17.72
CA LYS A 300 20.43 -5.81 17.04
C LYS A 300 21.01 -4.80 16.06
N ILE A 301 20.19 -3.87 15.58
CA ILE A 301 20.53 -2.91 14.53
C ILE A 301 20.66 -1.50 15.11
N VAL A 302 19.74 -1.10 15.98
CA VAL A 302 19.72 0.22 16.62
C VAL A 302 20.45 0.14 17.96
N ILE A 303 21.77 0.31 17.89
CA ILE A 303 22.66 0.17 19.05
C ILE A 303 22.54 1.35 20.01
N GLY A 304 22.57 1.05 21.31
CA GLY A 304 22.63 2.06 22.37
C GLY A 304 21.33 2.80 22.65
N GLN A 305 20.19 2.34 22.10
CA GLN A 305 18.89 3.00 22.23
C GLN A 305 17.79 2.03 22.71
N SER A 306 18.13 1.11 23.62
CA SER A 306 17.21 0.07 24.11
C SER A 306 15.90 0.64 24.65
N LEU A 307 15.96 1.65 25.52
CA LEU A 307 14.78 2.31 26.10
C LEU A 307 13.89 2.97 25.03
N ALA A 308 14.49 3.56 23.99
CA ALA A 308 13.76 4.16 22.88
C ALA A 308 13.00 3.09 22.07
N VAL A 309 13.68 1.98 21.76
CA VAL A 309 13.11 0.83 21.04
C VAL A 309 11.98 0.19 21.87
N GLU A 310 12.21 -0.03 23.15
CA GLU A 310 11.24 -0.61 24.08
C GLU A 310 9.99 0.26 24.19
N THR A 311 10.15 1.58 24.40
CA THR A 311 9.03 2.54 24.49
C THR A 311 8.14 2.47 23.24
N LEU A 312 8.77 2.53 22.06
CA LEU A 312 8.05 2.46 20.78
C LEU A 312 7.36 1.09 20.59
N CYS A 313 8.06 -0.01 20.88
CA CYS A 313 7.50 -1.36 20.75
C CYS A 313 6.34 -1.61 21.73
N LYS A 314 6.41 -1.08 22.96
CA LYS A 314 5.30 -1.13 23.94
C LYS A 314 4.06 -0.40 23.40
N ALA A 315 4.24 0.81 22.87
CA ALA A 315 3.14 1.59 22.32
C ALA A 315 2.49 0.93 21.09
N LEU A 316 3.29 0.36 20.18
CA LEU A 316 2.77 -0.38 19.03
C LEU A 316 2.00 -1.65 19.44
N ARG A 317 2.48 -2.37 20.48
CA ARG A 317 1.76 -3.51 21.05
C ARG A 317 0.38 -3.12 21.59
N ARG A 318 0.27 -1.99 22.31
CA ARG A 318 -1.02 -1.47 22.79
C ARG A 318 -1.98 -1.16 21.63
N SER A 319 -1.47 -0.49 20.59
CA SER A 319 -2.26 -0.16 19.40
C SER A 319 -2.80 -1.38 18.68
N ARG A 320 -1.97 -2.44 18.56
CA ARG A 320 -2.35 -3.68 17.89
C ARG A 320 -3.25 -4.60 18.72
N ALA A 321 -3.36 -4.38 20.03
CA ALA A 321 -4.31 -5.10 20.89
C ALA A 321 -5.73 -4.50 20.84
N ASP A 322 -6.04 -3.68 19.82
CA ASP A 322 -7.30 -2.93 19.67
C ASP A 322 -7.66 -2.06 20.90
N LEU A 323 -6.66 -1.67 21.70
CA LEU A 323 -6.83 -0.77 22.85
C LEU A 323 -6.74 0.71 22.47
N LYS A 324 -6.58 1.03 21.18
CA LYS A 324 -6.44 2.38 20.66
C LYS A 324 -7.64 2.75 19.78
N ASP A 325 -7.93 4.05 19.75
CA ASP A 325 -8.92 4.63 18.86
C ASP A 325 -8.64 4.26 17.38
N PRO A 326 -9.57 3.58 16.69
CA PRO A 326 -9.40 3.17 15.29
C PRO A 326 -9.40 4.35 14.31
N ALA A 327 -9.75 5.57 14.74
CA ALA A 327 -9.69 6.78 13.92
C ALA A 327 -8.27 7.35 13.81
N ARG A 328 -7.31 6.90 14.62
CA ARG A 328 -5.95 7.48 14.68
C ARG A 328 -4.92 6.58 13.99
N PRO A 329 -3.74 7.11 13.61
CA PRO A 329 -2.63 6.28 13.11
C PRO A 329 -2.25 5.18 14.09
N ILE A 330 -1.66 4.07 13.60
CA ILE A 330 -1.21 2.93 14.42
C ILE A 330 -0.34 3.42 15.58
N GLY A 331 0.61 4.32 15.29
CA GLY A 331 1.46 4.94 16.28
C GLY A 331 1.91 6.32 15.82
N ALA A 332 2.06 7.24 16.75
CA ALA A 332 2.56 8.58 16.53
C ALA A 332 3.62 8.90 17.58
N PHE A 333 4.86 9.13 17.15
CA PHE A 333 5.99 9.34 18.06
C PHE A 333 6.83 10.54 17.67
N MET A 334 7.25 11.31 18.68
CA MET A 334 8.24 12.37 18.56
C MET A 334 9.60 11.84 19.04
N MET A 335 10.60 11.77 18.15
CA MET A 335 11.94 11.28 18.45
C MET A 335 12.90 12.45 18.69
N LEU A 336 13.31 12.65 19.95
CA LEU A 336 14.20 13.72 20.38
C LEU A 336 15.62 13.18 20.61
N GLY A 337 16.64 13.91 20.18
CA GLY A 337 18.03 13.61 20.51
C GLY A 337 19.05 14.18 19.53
N PRO A 338 20.36 13.93 19.69
CA PRO A 338 21.40 14.44 18.80
C PRO A 338 21.31 13.87 17.38
N THR A 339 22.03 14.48 16.44
CA THR A 339 22.17 13.93 15.08
C THR A 339 23.03 12.66 15.10
N GLY A 340 22.72 11.71 14.21
CA GLY A 340 23.56 10.52 14.02
C GLY A 340 23.48 9.43 15.10
N VAL A 341 22.50 9.49 16.00
CA VAL A 341 22.29 8.50 17.08
C VAL A 341 21.33 7.35 16.72
N GLY A 342 20.73 7.37 15.52
CA GLY A 342 19.91 6.27 15.01
C GLY A 342 18.41 6.53 14.83
N LYS A 343 17.91 7.77 14.99
CA LYS A 343 16.47 8.11 14.80
C LYS A 343 15.91 7.61 13.45
N THR A 344 16.55 7.98 12.35
CA THR A 344 16.16 7.54 11.00
C THR A 344 16.37 6.03 10.78
N LEU A 345 17.37 5.42 11.45
CA LEU A 345 17.62 3.99 11.38
C LEU A 345 16.51 3.18 12.07
N LEU A 346 15.98 3.69 13.20
CA LEU A 346 14.83 3.10 13.86
C LEU A 346 13.60 3.11 12.94
N ALA A 347 13.32 4.23 12.27
CA ALA A 347 12.22 4.32 11.31
C ALA A 347 12.34 3.30 10.16
N LYS A 348 13.54 3.16 9.58
CA LYS A 348 13.83 2.15 8.53
C LYS A 348 13.65 0.73 9.04
N SER A 349 14.18 0.44 10.22
CA SER A 349 14.08 -0.90 10.85
C SER A 349 12.62 -1.23 11.17
N LEU A 350 11.86 -0.24 11.61
CA LEU A 350 10.44 -0.40 11.89
C LEU A 350 9.64 -0.70 10.62
N ALA A 351 9.91 -0.01 9.51
CA ALA A 351 9.25 -0.30 8.23
C ALA A 351 9.46 -1.74 7.77
N VAL A 352 10.70 -2.25 7.87
CA VAL A 352 11.03 -3.63 7.52
C VAL A 352 10.35 -4.62 8.46
N ASN A 353 10.39 -4.40 9.78
CA ASN A 353 9.84 -5.36 10.75
C ASN A 353 8.30 -5.36 10.80
N MET A 354 7.66 -4.20 10.65
CA MET A 354 6.19 -4.06 10.69
C MET A 354 5.52 -4.37 9.36
N PHE A 355 6.14 -3.97 8.24
CA PHE A 355 5.52 -3.99 6.91
C PHE A 355 6.27 -4.85 5.90
N GLY A 356 7.40 -5.47 6.29
CA GLY A 356 8.14 -6.43 5.47
C GLY A 356 9.05 -5.82 4.40
N ASP A 357 8.93 -4.52 4.09
CA ASP A 357 9.72 -3.83 3.07
C ASP A 357 10.20 -2.46 3.56
N SER A 358 11.48 -2.18 3.29
CA SER A 358 12.08 -0.85 3.47
C SER A 358 11.40 0.25 2.63
N LYS A 359 10.79 -0.11 1.49
CA LYS A 359 10.03 0.82 0.63
C LYS A 359 8.74 1.31 1.27
N SER A 360 8.30 0.68 2.35
CA SER A 360 7.18 1.16 3.18
C SER A 360 7.59 2.34 4.07
N LEU A 361 8.82 2.84 3.99
CA LEU A 361 9.22 4.11 4.61
C LEU A 361 8.96 5.28 3.64
N VAL A 362 8.03 6.16 4.02
CA VAL A 362 7.85 7.47 3.41
C VAL A 362 8.65 8.48 4.23
N GLN A 363 9.84 8.84 3.75
CA GLN A 363 10.69 9.84 4.40
C GLN A 363 10.54 11.21 3.73
N LEU A 364 10.38 12.25 4.56
CA LEU A 364 10.27 13.65 4.18
C LEU A 364 11.23 14.49 5.02
N ASP A 365 12.08 15.28 4.38
CA ASP A 365 12.97 16.22 5.05
C ASP A 365 12.25 17.55 5.25
N MET A 366 12.02 17.95 6.50
CA MET A 366 11.28 19.17 6.82
C MET A 366 12.04 20.45 6.49
N SER A 367 13.34 20.37 6.23
CA SER A 367 14.13 21.49 5.70
C SER A 367 13.70 21.90 4.29
N GLU A 368 13.13 20.98 3.49
CA GLU A 368 12.57 21.32 2.18
C GLU A 368 11.27 22.13 2.27
N TYR A 369 10.60 22.10 3.43
CA TYR A 369 9.29 22.71 3.66
C TYR A 369 9.34 23.89 4.64
N MET A 370 10.50 24.57 4.71
CA MET A 370 10.68 25.82 5.48
C MET A 370 9.81 26.97 4.96
N GLU A 371 9.56 27.00 3.65
CA GLU A 371 8.80 28.04 2.98
C GLU A 371 7.34 27.62 2.76
N LYS A 372 6.42 28.57 2.94
CA LYS A 372 4.98 28.35 2.77
C LYS A 372 4.59 27.72 1.42
N PHE A 373 5.23 28.14 0.34
CA PHE A 373 4.97 27.60 -1.01
C PHE A 373 5.30 26.10 -1.11
N ASN A 374 6.39 25.64 -0.49
CA ASN A 374 6.79 24.23 -0.57
C ASN A 374 5.83 23.31 0.20
N VAL A 375 5.12 23.81 1.21
CA VAL A 375 4.10 23.03 1.95
C VAL A 375 3.03 22.46 1.02
N SER A 376 2.65 23.21 -0.02
CA SER A 376 1.68 22.74 -1.02
C SER A 376 2.14 21.47 -1.73
N ARG A 377 3.45 21.21 -1.85
CA ARG A 377 3.96 19.97 -2.47
C ARG A 377 3.62 18.71 -1.66
N LEU A 378 3.32 18.81 -0.37
CA LEU A 378 2.95 17.66 0.46
C LEU A 378 1.55 17.15 0.10
N VAL A 379 0.61 18.06 -0.15
CA VAL A 379 -0.81 17.78 -0.42
C VAL A 379 -1.21 17.93 -1.89
N GLY A 380 -0.37 18.58 -2.69
CA GLY A 380 -0.61 18.95 -4.08
C GLY A 380 -0.80 20.47 -4.24
N SER A 381 -0.39 21.01 -5.39
CA SER A 381 -0.65 22.41 -5.72
C SER A 381 -2.17 22.66 -5.82
N PRO A 382 -2.67 23.85 -5.46
CA PRO A 382 -4.07 24.23 -5.70
C PRO A 382 -4.39 24.34 -7.19
N PRO A 383 -5.68 24.29 -7.59
CA PRO A 383 -6.09 24.52 -8.98
C PRO A 383 -5.55 25.85 -9.52
N GLY A 384 -4.92 25.82 -10.70
CA GLY A 384 -4.35 26.99 -11.37
C GLY A 384 -2.87 27.27 -11.11
N TYR A 385 -2.18 26.45 -10.31
CA TYR A 385 -0.74 26.53 -10.08
C TYR A 385 0.03 25.44 -10.86
N VAL A 386 1.31 25.71 -11.18
CA VAL A 386 2.20 24.72 -11.81
C VAL A 386 2.33 23.49 -10.90
N GLY A 387 2.23 22.29 -11.49
CA GLY A 387 2.24 21.02 -10.74
C GLY A 387 0.89 20.61 -10.16
N TYR A 388 -0.22 21.29 -10.52
CA TYR A 388 -1.57 20.89 -10.10
C TYR A 388 -1.85 19.41 -10.37
N GLU A 389 -1.42 18.87 -11.52
CA GLU A 389 -1.70 17.48 -11.91
C GLU A 389 -0.80 16.43 -11.23
N GLU A 390 0.28 16.83 -10.54
CA GLU A 390 1.30 15.88 -10.03
C GLU A 390 0.93 15.21 -8.69
N GLY A 391 -0.18 15.60 -8.05
CA GLY A 391 -0.57 15.08 -6.73
C GLY A 391 0.41 15.49 -5.62
N GLY A 392 0.02 15.27 -4.36
CA GLY A 392 0.89 15.59 -3.22
C GLY A 392 1.93 14.52 -2.96
N GLN A 393 3.16 14.91 -2.65
CA GLN A 393 4.26 13.99 -2.36
C GLN A 393 3.98 13.09 -1.14
N LEU A 394 3.26 13.60 -0.14
CA LEU A 394 2.84 12.82 1.03
C LEU A 394 1.54 12.08 0.72
N THR A 395 0.52 12.80 0.25
CA THR A 395 -0.83 12.27 0.05
C THR A 395 -0.85 11.14 -0.98
N GLU A 396 -0.13 11.24 -2.10
CA GLU A 396 -0.06 10.16 -3.10
C GLU A 396 0.70 8.94 -2.61
N LYS A 397 1.83 9.13 -1.89
CA LYS A 397 2.61 8.00 -1.37
C LYS A 397 1.82 7.19 -0.35
N VAL A 398 1.12 7.85 0.57
CA VAL A 398 0.28 7.19 1.56
C VAL A 398 -0.98 6.60 0.92
N ARG A 399 -1.59 7.27 -0.04
CA ARG A 399 -2.74 6.72 -0.80
C ARG A 399 -2.38 5.43 -1.53
N ARG A 400 -1.19 5.36 -2.13
CA ARG A 400 -0.70 4.16 -2.85
C ARG A 400 -0.18 3.08 -1.91
N ASN A 401 0.37 3.46 -0.75
CA ASN A 401 0.84 2.53 0.27
C ASN A 401 0.38 2.95 1.67
N PRO A 402 -0.86 2.60 2.06
CA PRO A 402 -1.43 2.99 3.35
C PRO A 402 -0.74 2.35 4.56
N TYR A 403 0.01 1.26 4.34
CA TYR A 403 0.78 0.54 5.36
C TYR A 403 2.23 0.98 5.31
N SER A 404 2.49 2.15 5.88
CA SER A 404 3.80 2.79 5.82
C SER A 404 4.21 3.41 7.14
N VAL A 405 5.53 3.50 7.32
CA VAL A 405 6.13 4.40 8.31
C VAL A 405 6.31 5.74 7.61
N VAL A 406 5.70 6.80 8.14
CA VAL A 406 5.87 8.17 7.63
C VAL A 406 6.82 8.90 8.56
N LEU A 407 8.02 9.22 8.07
CA LEU A 407 9.06 9.91 8.82
C LEU A 407 9.17 11.37 8.37
N PHE A 408 8.90 12.29 9.29
CA PHE A 408 9.15 13.72 9.14
C PHE A 408 10.46 14.06 9.86
N ASP A 409 11.54 14.19 9.10
CA ASP A 409 12.88 14.44 9.63
C ASP A 409 13.08 15.95 9.90
N GLU A 410 13.69 16.31 11.03
CA GLU A 410 14.02 17.69 11.44
C GLU A 410 12.82 18.65 11.50
N VAL A 411 11.75 18.21 12.17
CA VAL A 411 10.45 18.91 12.16
C VAL A 411 10.49 20.34 12.72
N GLU A 412 11.49 20.68 13.53
CA GLU A 412 11.71 22.06 13.99
C GLU A 412 12.03 23.07 12.87
N LYS A 413 12.41 22.58 11.67
CA LYS A 413 12.69 23.43 10.50
C LYS A 413 11.44 23.71 9.68
N ALA A 414 10.38 22.93 9.83
CA ALA A 414 9.19 23.04 8.99
C ALA A 414 8.47 24.40 9.16
N HIS A 415 7.81 24.86 8.09
CA HIS A 415 6.87 25.95 8.17
C HIS A 415 5.69 25.60 9.12
N PRO A 416 5.12 26.55 9.88
CA PRO A 416 3.98 26.30 10.78
C PRO A 416 2.77 25.61 10.14
N ASP A 417 2.50 25.85 8.85
CA ASP A 417 1.40 25.21 8.12
C ASP A 417 1.57 23.68 8.02
N VAL A 418 2.80 23.17 8.05
CA VAL A 418 3.06 21.71 8.12
C VAL A 418 2.55 21.15 9.45
N MET A 419 2.69 21.90 10.55
CA MET A 419 2.20 21.47 11.87
C MET A 419 0.69 21.35 11.92
N ASN A 420 -0.03 22.28 11.27
CA ASN A 420 -1.49 22.22 11.17
C ASN A 420 -1.95 20.96 10.40
N MET A 421 -1.25 20.64 9.31
CA MET A 421 -1.49 19.41 8.55
C MET A 421 -1.21 18.15 9.39
N LEU A 422 -0.10 18.15 10.15
CA LEU A 422 0.26 17.05 11.03
C LEU A 422 -0.76 16.86 12.16
N LEU A 423 -1.31 17.93 12.75
CA LEU A 423 -2.38 17.84 13.74
C LEU A 423 -3.58 17.05 13.20
N GLN A 424 -4.01 17.36 11.97
CA GLN A 424 -5.12 16.65 11.33
C GLN A 424 -4.81 15.14 11.17
N ILE A 425 -3.60 14.81 10.72
CA ILE A 425 -3.17 13.41 10.59
C ILE A 425 -3.17 12.70 11.96
N LEU A 426 -2.66 13.37 13.00
CA LEU A 426 -2.50 12.78 14.33
C LEU A 426 -3.82 12.62 15.10
N GLU A 427 -4.82 13.46 14.79
CA GLU A 427 -6.14 13.46 15.42
C GLU A 427 -7.17 12.61 14.67
N GLU A 428 -7.31 12.82 13.36
CA GLU A 428 -8.37 12.21 12.55
C GLU A 428 -7.88 11.02 11.71
N GLY A 429 -6.56 10.78 11.70
CA GLY A 429 -5.95 9.75 10.85
C GLY A 429 -6.21 10.00 9.37
N LYS A 430 -6.49 11.24 8.97
CA LYS A 430 -6.93 11.60 7.62
C LYS A 430 -6.33 12.93 7.21
N LEU A 431 -6.15 13.10 5.91
CA LEU A 431 -5.74 14.37 5.31
C LEU A 431 -6.41 14.55 3.95
N THR A 432 -6.92 15.75 3.68
CA THR A 432 -7.51 16.07 2.38
C THR A 432 -6.44 16.66 1.46
N ASP A 433 -6.30 16.12 0.26
CA ASP A 433 -5.39 16.62 -0.76
C ASP A 433 -5.96 17.87 -1.49
N SER A 434 -5.18 18.49 -2.37
CA SER A 434 -5.62 19.68 -3.12
C SER A 434 -6.75 19.42 -4.13
N PHE A 435 -7.04 18.14 -4.44
CA PHE A 435 -8.16 17.72 -5.28
C PHE A 435 -9.42 17.40 -4.47
N GLY A 436 -9.39 17.58 -3.15
CA GLY A 436 -10.50 17.24 -2.26
C GLY A 436 -10.63 15.74 -1.98
N ARG A 437 -9.61 14.93 -2.30
CA ARG A 437 -9.59 13.50 -1.99
C ARG A 437 -9.13 13.30 -0.55
N LEU A 438 -9.83 12.43 0.17
CA LEU A 438 -9.50 12.06 1.53
C LEU A 438 -8.46 10.93 1.54
N VAL A 439 -7.26 11.19 2.06
CA VAL A 439 -6.19 10.21 2.23
C VAL A 439 -6.20 9.68 3.65
N ASP A 440 -6.08 8.35 3.79
CA ASP A 440 -6.17 7.64 5.06
C ASP A 440 -4.79 7.30 5.62
N PHE A 441 -4.53 7.78 6.84
CA PHE A 441 -3.31 7.58 7.63
C PHE A 441 -3.52 6.64 8.81
N ARG A 442 -4.73 6.09 9.03
CA ARG A 442 -5.03 5.21 10.18
C ARG A 442 -4.16 3.95 10.22
N ASN A 443 -3.67 3.51 9.06
CA ASN A 443 -2.79 2.34 8.92
C ASN A 443 -1.29 2.69 8.87
N THR A 444 -0.92 3.93 9.20
CA THR A 444 0.47 4.40 9.19
C THR A 444 1.07 4.47 10.59
N ILE A 445 2.40 4.44 10.67
CA ILE A 445 3.16 4.85 11.86
C ILE A 445 3.80 6.20 11.57
N ILE A 446 3.41 7.23 12.31
CA ILE A 446 3.91 8.59 12.16
C ILE A 446 5.11 8.77 13.10
N LEU A 447 6.26 9.13 12.54
CA LEU A 447 7.49 9.41 13.27
C LEU A 447 7.96 10.80 12.93
N LEU A 448 8.22 11.63 13.94
CA LEU A 448 8.86 12.92 13.77
C LEU A 448 10.24 12.86 14.40
N THR A 449 11.26 13.43 13.77
CA THR A 449 12.55 13.63 14.43
C THR A 449 12.75 15.10 14.76
N SER A 450 13.45 15.34 15.87
CA SER A 450 13.93 16.67 16.19
C SER A 450 15.28 16.62 16.91
N ASN A 451 16.10 17.64 16.63
CA ASN A 451 17.36 17.84 17.32
C ASN A 451 17.26 18.87 18.46
N VAL A 452 16.04 19.33 18.79
CA VAL A 452 15.79 20.31 19.86
C VAL A 452 16.31 19.79 21.21
N GLY A 453 16.99 20.67 21.96
CA GLY A 453 17.55 20.37 23.27
C GLY A 453 18.87 19.57 23.27
N ALA A 454 19.28 19.01 22.13
CA ALA A 454 20.46 18.15 22.05
C ALA A 454 21.79 18.87 22.32
N GLU A 455 21.88 20.19 22.11
CA GLU A 455 23.09 20.97 22.42
C GLU A 455 23.40 21.06 23.92
N ARG A 456 22.36 21.02 24.78
CA ARG A 456 22.54 21.08 26.24
C ARG A 456 23.08 19.75 26.79
N LEU A 457 22.73 18.62 26.15
CA LEU A 457 23.30 17.31 26.48
C LEU A 457 24.81 17.26 26.27
N LYS A 458 25.34 17.99 25.26
CA LYS A 458 26.79 18.07 25.01
C LYS A 458 27.57 18.80 26.10
N LYS A 459 26.96 19.79 26.77
CA LYS A 459 27.61 20.62 27.80
C LYS A 459 27.51 20.04 29.22
N GLY A 460 26.59 19.11 29.46
CA GLY A 460 26.41 18.45 30.76
C GLY A 460 27.40 17.32 31.05
N ALA A 461 28.08 16.78 30.03
CA ALA A 461 29.02 15.65 30.17
C ALA A 461 30.36 16.01 30.83
N THR A 462 30.59 17.27 31.23
CA THR A 462 31.85 17.74 31.81
C THR A 462 32.01 17.51 33.32
N MET A 463 31.10 16.80 33.98
CA MET A 463 31.25 16.51 35.41
C MET A 463 30.68 15.11 35.77
N GLY A 464 31.54 14.07 35.69
CA GLY A 464 31.24 12.73 36.20
C GLY A 464 31.43 11.61 35.17
N PHE A 465 32.52 10.85 35.30
CA PHE A 465 32.84 9.64 34.52
C PHE A 465 31.99 8.44 34.96
N THR A 466 30.68 8.51 34.78
CA THR A 466 29.79 7.35 34.91
C THR A 466 28.79 7.40 33.77
N ALA A 467 28.77 6.37 32.93
CA ALA A 467 27.67 6.16 32.01
C ALA A 467 26.38 6.07 32.85
N PRO A 468 25.36 6.90 32.59
CA PRO A 468 24.10 6.81 33.31
C PRO A 468 23.42 5.50 32.90
N ASP A 469 23.51 4.49 33.76
CA ASP A 469 22.89 3.18 33.58
C ASP A 469 21.55 3.08 34.35
N ASP A 470 21.11 4.17 34.99
CA ASP A 470 19.87 4.22 35.76
C ASP A 470 18.68 4.69 34.90
N GLU A 471 17.56 3.98 35.04
CA GLU A 471 16.24 4.36 34.53
C GLU A 471 15.84 5.79 34.96
N GLN A 472 16.31 6.22 36.14
CA GLN A 472 16.10 7.58 36.66
C GLN A 472 16.81 8.66 35.84
N ASP A 473 17.99 8.39 35.28
CA ASP A 473 18.71 9.38 34.47
C ASP A 473 18.08 9.52 33.08
N TYR A 474 17.52 8.44 32.54
CA TYR A 474 16.72 8.51 31.32
C TYR A 474 15.45 9.35 31.52
N GLU A 475 14.70 9.13 32.60
CA GLU A 475 13.50 9.92 32.91
C GLU A 475 13.83 11.40 33.10
N ARG A 476 14.89 11.74 33.84
CA ARG A 476 15.36 13.13 33.96
C ARG A 476 15.76 13.73 32.61
N MET A 477 16.44 12.97 31.76
CA MET A 477 16.79 13.42 30.40
C MET A 477 15.54 13.65 29.56
N LYS A 478 14.55 12.76 29.67
CA LYS A 478 13.27 12.85 28.96
C LYS A 478 12.47 14.07 29.40
N GLU A 479 12.37 14.32 30.70
CA GLU A 479 11.73 15.53 31.23
C GLU A 479 12.41 16.79 30.68
N ASN A 480 13.73 16.88 30.78
CA ASN A 480 14.49 18.05 30.32
C ASN A 480 14.32 18.30 28.82
N LEU A 481 14.42 17.26 27.98
CA LEU A 481 14.25 17.40 26.53
C LEU A 481 12.80 17.73 26.15
N THR A 482 11.83 17.18 26.89
CA THR A 482 10.42 17.49 26.68
C THR A 482 10.12 18.94 27.02
N GLU A 483 10.72 19.49 28.09
CA GLU A 483 10.62 20.91 28.42
C GLU A 483 11.26 21.82 27.36
N GLU A 484 12.38 21.42 26.75
CA GLU A 484 12.93 22.14 25.60
C GLU A 484 12.03 22.04 24.37
N ALA A 485 11.43 20.88 24.11
CA ALA A 485 10.49 20.68 23.01
C ALA A 485 9.25 21.58 23.17
N LYS A 486 8.73 21.76 24.40
CA LYS A 486 7.58 22.66 24.69
C LYS A 486 7.84 24.13 24.37
N LYS A 487 9.10 24.57 24.25
CA LYS A 487 9.45 25.94 23.86
C LYS A 487 9.36 26.15 22.35
N VAL A 488 9.51 25.08 21.56
CA VAL A 488 9.50 25.12 20.10
C VAL A 488 8.14 24.69 19.57
N PHE A 489 7.55 23.64 20.15
CA PHE A 489 6.28 23.06 19.75
C PHE A 489 5.20 23.40 20.76
N ARG A 490 4.00 23.72 20.27
CA ARG A 490 2.85 24.01 21.12
C ARG A 490 2.45 22.76 21.93
N PRO A 491 2.00 22.90 23.19
CA PRO A 491 1.56 21.76 24.00
C PRO A 491 0.45 20.92 23.33
N GLU A 492 -0.46 21.58 22.61
CA GLU A 492 -1.51 20.92 21.82
C GLU A 492 -0.94 19.89 20.86
N PHE A 493 0.14 20.22 20.15
CA PHE A 493 0.82 19.33 19.22
C PHE A 493 1.49 18.15 19.92
N LEU A 494 2.22 18.42 21.01
CA LEU A 494 2.93 17.39 21.77
C LEU A 494 1.97 16.38 22.40
N ASN A 495 0.79 16.82 22.84
CA ASN A 495 -0.23 15.98 23.44
C ASN A 495 -0.93 15.03 22.43
N ARG A 496 -0.65 15.16 21.12
CA ARG A 496 -1.17 14.24 20.09
C ARG A 496 -0.27 13.03 19.85
N PHE A 497 0.97 13.02 20.34
CA PHE A 497 1.81 11.83 20.24
C PHE A 497 1.41 10.78 21.26
N ASP A 498 1.56 9.50 20.90
CA ASP A 498 1.39 8.39 21.85
C ASP A 498 2.51 8.38 22.89
N ASP A 499 3.72 8.77 22.49
CA ASP A 499 4.86 8.96 23.38
C ASP A 499 5.94 9.86 22.75
N ILE A 500 6.78 10.44 23.60
CA ILE A 500 8.01 11.12 23.22
C ILE A 500 9.18 10.17 23.49
N VAL A 501 9.89 9.80 22.43
CA VAL A 501 10.99 8.83 22.44
C VAL A 501 12.31 9.57 22.45
N VAL A 502 13.16 9.31 23.45
CA VAL A 502 14.42 10.03 23.64
C VAL A 502 15.61 9.17 23.24
N PHE A 503 16.53 9.77 22.49
CA PHE A 503 17.75 9.14 22.04
C PHE A 503 18.95 9.75 22.75
N ARG A 504 19.78 8.89 23.33
CA ARG A 504 21.02 9.28 24.01
C ARG A 504 22.20 9.39 23.04
N SER A 505 23.20 10.16 23.44
CA SER A 505 24.50 10.18 22.75
C SER A 505 25.15 8.80 22.81
N LEU A 506 25.87 8.43 21.75
CA LEU A 506 26.56 7.15 21.66
C LEU A 506 27.92 7.22 22.37
N GLY A 507 28.19 6.27 23.25
CA GLY A 507 29.48 6.09 23.91
C GLY A 507 30.46 5.26 23.08
N LYS A 508 31.65 5.02 23.64
CA LYS A 508 32.72 4.27 22.97
C LYS A 508 32.32 2.81 22.70
N GLU A 509 31.59 2.19 23.62
CA GLU A 509 31.12 0.82 23.50
C GLU A 509 30.08 0.67 22.38
N GLU A 510 29.08 1.56 22.35
CA GLU A 510 28.08 1.57 21.28
C GLU A 510 28.71 1.77 19.91
N LEU A 511 29.67 2.70 19.81
CA LEU A 511 30.38 2.96 18.56
C LEU A 511 31.20 1.77 18.09
N THR A 512 31.75 0.99 19.01
CA THR A 512 32.48 -0.24 18.68
C THR A 512 31.53 -1.28 18.10
N GLN A 513 30.35 -1.46 18.70
CA GLN A 513 29.31 -2.35 18.15
C GLN A 513 28.81 -1.88 16.78
N ILE A 514 28.66 -0.56 16.57
CA ILE A 514 28.27 0.00 15.28
C ILE A 514 29.35 -0.25 14.21
N LEU A 515 30.64 -0.13 14.57
CA LEU A 515 31.74 -0.45 13.67
C LEU A 515 31.68 -1.91 13.22
N GLU A 516 31.45 -2.85 14.13
CA GLU A 516 31.30 -4.28 13.80
C GLU A 516 30.12 -4.52 12.84
N LEU A 517 29.00 -3.79 13.01
CA LEU A 517 27.87 -3.86 12.07
C LEU A 517 28.23 -3.35 10.66
N GLU A 518 29.04 -2.29 10.54
CA GLU A 518 29.51 -1.82 9.24
C GLU A 518 30.52 -2.80 8.61
N LEU A 519 31.43 -3.37 9.41
CA LEU A 519 32.38 -4.38 8.96
C LEU A 519 31.67 -5.65 8.44
N ALA A 520 30.64 -6.12 9.14
CA ALA A 520 29.85 -7.27 8.69
C ALA A 520 29.19 -7.05 7.31
N LYS A 521 28.80 -5.81 6.97
CA LYS A 521 28.28 -5.48 5.62
C LYS A 521 29.36 -5.54 4.55
N VAL A 522 30.60 -5.17 4.90
CA VAL A 522 31.75 -5.33 3.99
C VAL A 522 32.02 -6.81 3.78
N GLU A 523 32.05 -7.59 4.86
CA GLU A 523 32.28 -9.03 4.82
C GLU A 523 31.23 -9.75 3.96
N GLN A 524 29.94 -9.42 4.13
CA GLN A 524 28.87 -10.00 3.32
C GLN A 524 29.03 -9.71 1.81
N ARG A 525 29.52 -8.52 1.44
CA ARG A 525 29.79 -8.16 0.04
C ARG A 525 31.00 -8.91 -0.52
N LEU A 526 32.04 -9.10 0.28
CA LEU A 526 33.26 -9.81 -0.13
C LEU A 526 33.09 -11.33 -0.17
N ALA A 527 32.22 -11.90 0.66
CA ALA A 527 31.87 -13.32 0.63
C ALA A 527 31.27 -13.75 -0.73
N GLN A 528 30.59 -12.85 -1.44
CA GLN A 528 30.10 -13.11 -2.81
C GLN A 528 31.23 -13.28 -3.85
N ARG A 529 32.45 -12.88 -3.49
CA ARG A 529 33.69 -13.01 -4.28
C ARG A 529 34.69 -13.98 -3.66
N ASP A 530 34.23 -14.84 -2.74
CA ASP A 530 35.09 -15.79 -2.01
C ASP A 530 36.29 -15.10 -1.31
N LEU A 531 36.08 -13.89 -0.79
CA LEU A 531 37.08 -13.11 -0.06
C LEU A 531 36.63 -12.90 1.38
N HIS A 532 37.53 -13.20 2.31
CA HIS A 532 37.32 -13.02 3.76
C HIS A 532 38.43 -12.14 4.33
N PHE A 533 38.15 -11.44 5.44
CA PHE A 533 39.14 -10.65 6.14
C PHE A 533 38.99 -10.75 7.66
N GLU A 534 40.08 -10.51 8.38
CA GLU A 534 40.11 -10.45 9.83
C GLU A 534 40.88 -9.20 10.27
N LEU A 535 40.26 -8.36 11.11
CA LEU A 535 40.92 -7.20 11.72
C LEU A 535 41.49 -7.61 13.09
N ASP A 536 42.68 -7.11 13.41
CA ASP A 536 43.17 -7.10 14.79
C ASP A 536 42.65 -5.87 15.57
N GLU A 537 42.94 -5.81 16.87
CA GLU A 537 42.58 -4.67 17.74
C GLU A 537 43.15 -3.34 17.23
N SER A 538 44.36 -3.33 16.67
CA SER A 538 44.99 -2.10 16.18
C SER A 538 44.24 -1.50 14.98
N ALA A 539 43.75 -2.36 14.07
CA ALA A 539 42.92 -1.95 12.94
C ALA A 539 41.54 -1.47 13.39
N ARG A 540 40.92 -2.15 14.37
CA ARG A 540 39.64 -1.72 14.96
C ARG A 540 39.76 -0.35 15.65
N ASP A 541 40.81 -0.17 16.44
CA ASP A 541 41.11 1.08 17.13
C ASP A 541 41.27 2.24 16.14
N LEU A 542 42.06 2.03 15.07
CA LEU A 542 42.25 3.03 14.03
C LEU A 542 40.92 3.42 13.37
N LEU A 543 40.09 2.45 12.98
CA LEU A 543 38.80 2.73 12.34
C LEU A 543 37.83 3.46 13.29
N ARG A 544 37.80 3.08 14.57
CA ARG A 544 36.98 3.76 15.58
C ARG A 544 37.44 5.20 15.78
N ASP A 545 38.74 5.44 15.90
CA ASP A 545 39.28 6.77 16.14
C ASP A 545 39.07 7.69 14.92
N LYS A 546 39.18 7.16 13.70
CA LYS A 546 38.87 7.90 12.46
C LYS A 546 37.36 8.10 12.25
N GLY A 547 36.52 7.22 12.79
CA GLY A 547 35.07 7.26 12.65
C GLY A 547 34.35 8.00 13.78
N TYR A 548 35.04 8.35 14.87
CA TYR A 548 34.46 9.00 16.03
C TYR A 548 34.34 10.50 15.84
N ASP A 549 33.11 11.01 15.87
CA ASP A 549 32.85 12.45 15.97
C ASP A 549 31.70 12.72 16.96
N PRO A 550 31.98 13.33 18.13
CA PRO A 550 30.96 13.69 19.11
C PRO A 550 29.86 14.61 18.56
N ALA A 551 30.15 15.38 17.51
CA ALA A 551 29.20 16.30 16.92
C ALA A 551 28.22 15.61 15.95
N TYR A 552 28.63 14.53 15.29
CA TYR A 552 27.88 13.84 14.25
C TYR A 552 27.47 12.39 14.60
N GLY A 553 27.77 11.93 15.81
CA GLY A 553 27.41 10.59 16.29
C GLY A 553 28.10 9.51 15.45
N ALA A 554 27.37 8.45 15.08
CA ALA A 554 27.93 7.35 14.30
C ALA A 554 27.99 7.62 12.78
N ARG A 555 27.53 8.79 12.30
CA ARG A 555 27.50 9.10 10.85
C ARG A 555 28.87 8.95 10.15
N PRO A 556 30.01 9.34 10.76
CA PRO A 556 31.31 9.17 10.12
C PRO A 556 31.81 7.72 10.09
N MET A 557 31.26 6.80 10.90
CA MET A 557 31.75 5.42 10.98
C MET A 557 31.75 4.71 9.63
N ARG A 558 30.63 4.80 8.90
CA ARG A 558 30.54 4.24 7.56
C ARG A 558 31.58 4.83 6.61
N ARG A 559 31.79 6.15 6.64
CA ARG A 559 32.82 6.80 5.81
C ARG A 559 34.24 6.38 6.22
N ALA A 560 34.48 6.15 7.51
CA ALA A 560 35.76 5.68 7.98
C ALA A 560 36.06 4.26 7.47
N VAL A 561 35.07 3.36 7.51
CA VAL A 561 35.16 2.03 6.90
C VAL A 561 35.37 2.13 5.39
N GLU A 562 34.56 2.93 4.68
CA GLU A 562 34.72 3.12 3.23
C GLU A 562 36.13 3.63 2.88
N LYS A 563 36.58 4.73 3.51
CA LYS A 563 37.85 5.40 3.16
C LYS A 563 39.10 4.66 3.62
N HIS A 564 39.07 4.06 4.80
CA HIS A 564 40.26 3.48 5.42
C HIS A 564 40.36 1.97 5.24
N LEU A 565 39.25 1.28 4.97
CA LEU A 565 39.21 -0.16 4.72
C LEU A 565 38.83 -0.49 3.28
N GLU A 566 37.65 -0.07 2.79
CA GLU A 566 37.17 -0.49 1.46
C GLU A 566 38.04 0.07 0.33
N ASP A 567 38.35 1.37 0.32
CA ASP A 567 39.14 2.00 -0.74
C ASP A 567 40.55 1.36 -0.85
N PRO A 568 41.33 1.22 0.24
CA PRO A 568 42.65 0.58 0.14
C PRO A 568 42.57 -0.91 -0.20
N MET A 569 41.55 -1.62 0.28
CA MET A 569 41.35 -3.03 -0.06
C MET A 569 41.02 -3.21 -1.54
N ALA A 570 40.20 -2.31 -2.11
CA ALA A 570 39.88 -2.30 -3.53
C ALA A 570 41.13 -2.07 -4.39
N GLU A 571 42.02 -1.15 -3.99
CA GLU A 571 43.31 -0.95 -4.67
C GLU A 571 44.16 -2.22 -4.66
N GLU A 572 44.25 -2.92 -3.51
CA GLU A 572 45.05 -4.14 -3.38
C GLU A 572 44.47 -5.33 -4.16
N ILE A 573 43.15 -5.41 -4.28
CA ILE A 573 42.46 -6.37 -5.17
C ILE A 573 42.80 -6.06 -6.64
N ILE A 574 42.72 -4.79 -7.06
CA ILE A 574 43.02 -4.37 -8.45
C ILE A 574 44.50 -4.62 -8.79
N ARG A 575 45.41 -4.41 -7.84
CA ARG A 575 46.84 -4.73 -7.99
C ARG A 575 47.13 -6.23 -8.04
N GLY A 576 46.16 -7.08 -7.70
CA GLY A 576 46.31 -8.54 -7.66
C GLY A 576 47.08 -9.05 -6.44
N ASN A 577 47.22 -8.22 -5.40
CA ASN A 577 47.88 -8.56 -4.14
C ASN A 577 46.96 -9.38 -3.22
N LEU A 578 45.64 -9.18 -3.34
CA LEU A 578 44.62 -9.97 -2.65
C LEU A 578 43.90 -10.89 -3.64
N ARG A 579 43.84 -12.18 -3.30
CA ARG A 579 43.28 -13.26 -4.15
C ARG A 579 42.09 -13.93 -3.49
N GLU A 580 41.18 -14.42 -4.30
CA GLU A 580 40.01 -15.19 -3.87
C GLU A 580 40.44 -16.51 -3.19
N GLY A 581 39.64 -16.97 -2.22
CA GLY A 581 39.80 -18.22 -1.48
C GLY A 581 40.70 -18.17 -0.23
N GLU A 582 41.27 -17.00 0.12
CA GLU A 582 42.16 -16.84 1.28
C GLU A 582 41.78 -15.65 2.17
N THR A 583 41.85 -15.83 3.49
CA THR A 583 41.58 -14.76 4.47
C THR A 583 42.68 -13.70 4.50
N VAL A 584 42.29 -12.43 4.45
CA VAL A 584 43.17 -11.26 4.53
C VAL A 584 43.28 -10.79 5.98
N ALA A 585 44.46 -10.87 6.58
CA ALA A 585 44.72 -10.30 7.90
C ALA A 585 44.98 -8.78 7.78
N ILE A 586 44.32 -7.98 8.60
CA ILE A 586 44.35 -6.52 8.54
C ILE A 586 44.81 -5.96 9.88
N SER A 587 45.87 -5.16 9.84
CA SER A 587 46.49 -4.51 11.00
C SER A 587 46.72 -3.02 10.74
N ALA A 588 46.83 -2.20 11.77
CA ALA A 588 47.20 -0.80 11.63
C ALA A 588 48.73 -0.59 11.74
N LYS A 589 49.30 0.18 10.81
CA LYS A 589 50.69 0.64 10.85
C LYS A 589 50.80 2.04 10.25
N ASP A 590 51.52 2.94 10.92
CA ASP A 590 51.75 4.32 10.46
C ASP A 590 50.45 5.05 10.07
N ASP A 591 49.41 4.92 10.92
CA ASP A 591 48.08 5.53 10.73
C ASP A 591 47.32 5.03 9.47
N LYS A 592 47.70 3.87 8.93
CA LYS A 592 47.06 3.22 7.78
C LYS A 592 46.80 1.74 8.04
N LEU A 593 45.80 1.18 7.37
CA LEU A 593 45.58 -0.27 7.36
C LEU A 593 46.54 -0.97 6.40
N VAL A 594 47.08 -2.09 6.83
CA VAL A 594 47.98 -2.95 6.08
C VAL A 594 47.30 -4.30 5.89
N PHE A 595 47.30 -4.80 4.65
CA PHE A 595 46.67 -6.04 4.25
C PHE A 595 47.72 -7.13 4.06
N ILE A 596 47.56 -8.26 4.76
CA ILE A 596 48.49 -9.38 4.72
C ILE A 596 47.70 -10.64 4.38
N GLN A 597 47.92 -11.17 3.18
CA GLN A 597 47.39 -12.47 2.78
C GLN A 597 48.52 -13.52 2.82
N LYS A 598 48.38 -14.54 3.67
CA LYS A 598 49.35 -15.65 3.73
C LYS A 598 49.13 -16.55 2.52
N LYS A 599 50.08 -16.57 1.58
CA LYS A 599 50.11 -17.55 0.48
C LYS A 599 49.92 -18.97 1.02
N THR A 600 48.77 -19.58 0.76
CA THR A 600 48.60 -21.01 0.95
C THR A 600 49.41 -21.71 -0.14
N LYS A 601 50.29 -22.64 0.23
CA LYS A 601 51.01 -23.47 -0.76
C LYS A 601 49.98 -24.12 -1.67
N ALA A 602 50.02 -23.79 -2.96
CA ALA A 602 49.19 -24.39 -3.99
C ALA A 602 49.18 -25.91 -3.82
N LYS A 603 47.99 -26.51 -3.60
CA LYS A 603 47.79 -27.95 -3.73
C LYS A 603 48.26 -28.34 -5.13
N GLY A 604 49.32 -29.14 -5.19
CA GLY A 604 49.97 -29.53 -6.43
C GLY A 604 48.99 -30.19 -7.40
N LYS A 605 48.92 -29.66 -8.62
CA LYS A 605 48.42 -30.40 -9.77
C LYS A 605 49.43 -31.50 -10.11
N GLY A 606 49.27 -32.70 -9.53
CA GLY A 606 49.46 -33.93 -10.32
C GLY A 606 48.33 -33.94 -11.36
N THR A 607 48.53 -34.24 -12.63
CA THR A 607 49.34 -35.32 -13.20
C THR A 607 49.71 -34.90 -14.63
N LYS A 608 51.00 -34.98 -14.98
CA LYS A 608 51.44 -35.02 -16.37
C LYS A 608 51.04 -36.39 -16.93
N VAL A 609 50.16 -36.42 -17.93
CA VAL A 609 49.98 -37.60 -18.79
C VAL A 609 51.06 -37.50 -19.87
N SER A 610 52.00 -38.44 -19.84
CA SER A 610 52.98 -38.70 -20.88
C SER A 610 52.45 -39.82 -21.78
N SER A 611 52.46 -39.56 -23.09
CA SER A 611 52.45 -40.50 -24.23
C SER A 611 51.31 -41.50 -24.35
#